data_AF-A0A2N1V883-F1
#
_entry.id   AF-A0A2N1V883-F1
#
_cell.length_a   1.000
_cell.length_b   1.000
_cell.length_c   1.000
_cell.angle_alpha   90.00
_cell.angle_beta   90.00
_cell.angle_gamma   90.00
#
_symmetry.space_group_name_H-M   'P 1'
#
loop_
_entity.id
_entity.type
_entity.pdbx_description
1 polymer ?
#
loop_
_entity_poly.entity_id
_entity_poly.type
_entity_poly.pdbx_seq_one_letter_code
_entity_poly.pdbx_strand_id
1 'polypeptide(L)'
;MKEEALVKEILALWDQIFELERLQQAEYERLGRSAALLNVPAAGPDRVVKIQDITLIQAEGRRCRVTLQSGESFLSNTAFSLTRAARDLGDWPQFQRVHEACLANLHHVEAVGSHPLQVRDYQLRLAGGQAVTVPETRAPLIMRWFGLDSLRKVEPFHRKWGAAYYLENLRPFPKPLRLMTSEELHQHFDHPRTGRFQVQEFMANFIWEYYQLMKRGLRPPVQGNIRTFWYLIKPVLGRAVTLQGEKHYAIMLGMFQRLVTRYKLFKFREFDFSDQGEQFYNPGDRQPQIVLLSEKTGHYRRLQALQKEFGVSIIGLGGMPSILTSEYFADALGQAIRNAPDRHKSAKIHLISITDYNPSGAIILKSFVTQLAHQGIKRLASVQSLLTPSRFSAEELQAVTEPLPMKTKADRTKAERWLAAGGGVNGQPLGIESEALILHGDRFREVFLEAYQQALSPSRIARRGDYDPLSIETTENLLQLRESQELF
;
A
#
# COMPACT_ATOMS: atom_id res chain seq x y z
N MET A 1 -0.19 20.58 51.22
CA MET A 1 0.89 20.07 50.31
C MET A 1 0.64 18.67 49.77
N LYS A 2 0.72 17.57 50.54
CA LYS A 2 0.49 16.20 49.97
C LYS A 2 -0.96 15.97 49.52
N GLU A 3 -1.91 16.54 50.23
CA GLU A 3 -3.35 16.39 49.95
C GLU A 3 -3.79 17.21 48.73
N GLU A 4 -3.28 18.45 48.58
CA GLU A 4 -3.50 19.27 47.37
C GLU A 4 -2.87 18.66 46.12
N ALA A 5 -1.71 18.03 46.24
CA ALA A 5 -1.07 17.34 45.13
C ALA A 5 -1.92 16.15 44.65
N LEU A 6 -2.50 15.39 45.59
CA LEU A 6 -3.39 14.27 45.31
C LEU A 6 -4.70 14.72 44.64
N VAL A 7 -5.32 15.79 45.14
CA VAL A 7 -6.54 16.37 44.54
C VAL A 7 -6.28 16.83 43.11
N LYS A 8 -5.13 17.47 42.85
CA LYS A 8 -4.75 17.92 41.51
C LYS A 8 -4.52 16.76 40.54
N GLU A 9 -3.95 15.66 41.03
CA GLU A 9 -3.74 14.44 40.24
C GLU A 9 -5.07 13.74 39.92
N ILE A 10 -5.99 13.67 40.88
CA ILE A 10 -7.34 13.12 40.67
C ILE A 10 -8.11 13.92 39.61
N LEU A 11 -8.06 15.25 39.67
CA LEU A 11 -8.73 16.11 38.68
C LEU A 11 -8.13 15.94 37.28
N ALA A 12 -6.80 15.83 37.17
CA ALA A 12 -6.15 15.59 35.88
C ALA A 12 -6.51 14.22 35.28
N LEU A 13 -6.67 13.19 36.11
CA LEU A 13 -7.13 11.87 35.67
C LEU A 13 -8.61 11.90 35.23
N TRP A 14 -9.45 12.67 35.91
CA TRP A 14 -10.84 12.88 35.51
C TRP A 14 -10.96 13.54 34.14
N ASP A 15 -10.19 14.59 33.89
CA ASP A 15 -10.16 15.26 32.57
C ASP A 15 -9.71 14.29 31.46
N GLN A 16 -8.73 13.43 31.74
CA GLN A 16 -8.28 12.40 30.80
C GLN A 16 -9.36 11.35 30.52
N ILE A 17 -10.10 10.91 31.55
CA ILE A 17 -11.20 9.96 31.38
C ILE A 17 -12.30 10.58 30.51
N PHE A 18 -12.70 11.83 30.79
CA PHE A 18 -13.70 12.53 29.98
C PHE A 18 -13.29 12.68 28.52
N GLU A 19 -12.01 13.00 28.26
CA GLU A 19 -11.51 13.11 26.88
C GLU A 19 -11.46 11.74 26.18
N LEU A 20 -11.10 10.68 26.89
CA LEU A 20 -11.14 9.31 26.36
C LEU A 20 -12.57 8.84 26.06
N GLU A 21 -13.54 9.17 26.92
CA GLU A 21 -14.96 8.88 26.68
C GLU A 21 -15.47 9.67 25.47
N ARG A 22 -15.09 10.94 25.32
CA ARG A 22 -15.43 11.76 24.15
C ARG A 22 -14.85 11.19 22.86
N LEU A 23 -13.58 10.77 22.87
CA LEU A 23 -12.92 10.14 21.74
C LEU A 23 -13.52 8.77 21.41
N GLN A 24 -13.85 7.98 22.44
CA GLN A 24 -14.51 6.69 22.29
C GLN A 24 -15.90 6.86 21.69
N GLN A 25 -16.71 7.81 22.20
CA GLN A 25 -18.04 8.13 21.68
C GLN A 25 -17.97 8.60 20.23
N ALA A 26 -17.05 9.50 19.89
CA ALA A 26 -16.81 9.93 18.52
C ALA A 26 -16.41 8.76 17.60
N GLU A 27 -15.62 7.81 18.11
CA GLU A 27 -15.24 6.60 17.38
C GLU A 27 -16.41 5.62 17.24
N TYR A 28 -17.28 5.47 18.24
CA TYR A 28 -18.52 4.69 18.17
C TYR A 28 -19.50 5.27 17.14
N GLU A 29 -19.62 6.59 17.10
CA GLU A 29 -20.41 7.33 16.12
C GLU A 29 -19.83 7.17 14.71
N ARG A 30 -18.50 7.31 14.56
CA ARG A 30 -17.78 7.04 13.31
C ARG A 30 -17.98 5.60 12.81
N LEU A 31 -18.01 4.63 13.72
CA LEU A 31 -18.22 3.22 13.42
C LEU A 31 -19.69 2.84 13.22
N GLY A 32 -20.62 3.78 13.39
CA GLY A 32 -22.06 3.55 13.24
C GLY A 32 -22.63 2.59 14.27
N ARG A 33 -22.06 2.55 15.49
CA ARG A 33 -22.51 1.73 16.62
C ARG A 33 -23.21 2.54 17.71
N SER A 34 -23.79 3.68 17.34
CA SER A 34 -24.44 4.59 18.28
C SER A 34 -25.91 4.24 18.48
N ALA A 35 -26.38 4.31 19.73
CA ALA A 35 -27.78 4.19 20.10
C ALA A 35 -28.58 5.50 19.88
N ALA A 36 -27.99 6.49 19.22
CA ALA A 36 -28.63 7.78 18.98
C ALA A 36 -29.95 7.64 18.20
N LEU A 37 -30.95 8.36 18.68
CA LEU A 37 -32.31 8.34 18.17
C LEU A 37 -32.62 9.66 17.46
N LEU A 38 -33.33 9.58 16.34
CA LEU A 38 -33.92 10.71 15.65
C LEU A 38 -35.43 10.65 15.80
N ASN A 39 -36.02 11.71 16.33
CA ASN A 39 -37.46 11.88 16.29
C ASN A 39 -37.87 12.47 14.94
N VAL A 40 -38.64 11.72 14.16
CA VAL A 40 -39.16 12.12 12.86
C VAL A 40 -40.67 12.37 12.99
N PRO A 41 -41.11 13.63 12.95
CA PRO A 41 -42.54 13.95 12.89
C PRO A 41 -43.18 13.30 11.67
N ALA A 42 -44.11 12.36 11.88
CA ALA A 42 -44.72 11.58 10.82
C ALA A 42 -46.10 12.13 10.46
N ALA A 43 -46.67 11.66 9.34
CA ALA A 43 -48.08 11.95 9.01
C ALA A 43 -49.07 11.29 10.01
N GLY A 44 -48.62 10.29 10.76
CA GLY A 44 -49.31 9.69 11.90
C GLY A 44 -48.57 9.99 13.21
N PRO A 45 -48.49 9.05 14.18
CA PRO A 45 -47.70 9.28 15.40
C PRO A 45 -46.21 9.45 15.04
N ASP A 46 -45.56 10.38 15.75
CA ASP A 46 -44.13 10.64 15.63
C ASP A 46 -43.32 9.34 15.74
N ARG A 47 -42.31 9.21 14.89
CA ARG A 47 -41.48 8.01 14.77
C ARG A 47 -40.12 8.30 15.37
N VAL A 48 -39.76 7.57 16.43
CA VAL A 48 -38.41 7.57 16.97
C VAL A 48 -37.63 6.43 16.31
N VAL A 49 -36.61 6.77 15.51
CA VAL A 49 -35.81 5.81 14.76
C VAL A 49 -34.35 5.88 15.19
N LYS A 50 -33.64 4.75 15.19
CA LYS A 50 -32.19 4.78 15.40
C LYS A 50 -31.53 5.38 14.17
N ILE A 51 -30.62 6.33 14.37
CA ILE A 51 -29.93 7.01 13.27
C ILE A 51 -29.18 6.01 12.40
N GLN A 52 -28.55 5.01 13.02
CA GLN A 52 -27.83 3.96 12.30
C GLN A 52 -28.74 3.12 11.39
N ASP A 53 -30.05 3.03 11.66
CA ASP A 53 -30.96 2.20 10.87
C ASP A 53 -31.48 2.96 9.64
N ILE A 54 -31.30 4.28 9.56
CA ILE A 54 -31.73 5.10 8.42
C ILE A 54 -30.77 4.88 7.24
N THR A 55 -31.32 4.48 6.09
CA THR A 55 -30.55 4.29 4.85
C THR A 55 -30.67 5.48 3.91
N LEU A 56 -31.89 6.04 3.79
CA LEU A 56 -32.19 7.11 2.84
C LEU A 56 -33.27 8.06 3.40
N ILE A 57 -33.09 9.35 3.17
CA ILE A 57 -34.13 10.37 3.33
C ILE A 57 -34.30 11.08 1.98
N GLN A 58 -35.50 10.99 1.41
CA GLN A 58 -35.81 11.55 0.10
C GLN A 58 -36.94 12.58 0.19
N ALA A 59 -36.79 13.73 -0.47
CA ALA A 59 -37.82 14.74 -0.54
C ALA A 59 -39.00 14.25 -1.41
N GLU A 60 -40.22 14.40 -0.89
CA GLU A 60 -41.48 14.07 -1.55
C GLU A 60 -42.45 15.24 -1.35
N GLY A 61 -42.36 16.23 -2.24
CA GLY A 61 -43.07 17.50 -2.11
C GLY A 61 -42.60 18.28 -0.86
N ARG A 62 -43.52 18.57 0.06
CA ARG A 62 -43.23 19.25 1.35
C ARG A 62 -42.87 18.29 2.48
N ARG A 63 -42.82 16.99 2.21
CA ARG A 63 -42.53 15.91 3.17
C ARG A 63 -41.23 15.21 2.79
N CYS A 64 -40.79 14.32 3.65
CA CYS A 64 -39.67 13.41 3.39
C CYS A 64 -40.11 11.97 3.59
N ARG A 65 -39.68 11.10 2.67
CA ARG A 65 -39.70 9.66 2.86
C ARG A 65 -38.42 9.26 3.58
N VAL A 66 -38.56 8.62 4.73
CA VAL A 66 -37.45 8.04 5.49
C VAL A 66 -37.51 6.53 5.29
N THR A 67 -36.39 5.96 4.87
CA THR A 67 -36.23 4.53 4.62
C THR A 67 -35.22 3.95 5.60
N LEU A 68 -35.54 2.79 6.13
CA LEU A 68 -34.73 2.07 7.12
C LEU A 68 -34.04 0.85 6.48
N GLN A 69 -33.04 0.32 7.16
CA GLN A 69 -32.27 -0.86 6.75
C GLN A 69 -33.14 -2.11 6.61
N SER A 70 -34.24 -2.20 7.36
CA SER A 70 -35.24 -3.26 7.23
C SER A 70 -36.00 -3.23 5.89
N GLY A 71 -35.86 -2.17 5.11
CA GLY A 71 -36.67 -1.89 3.92
C GLY A 71 -37.97 -1.12 4.25
N GLU A 72 -38.34 -0.98 5.53
CA GLU A 72 -39.47 -0.16 5.94
C GLU A 72 -39.26 1.29 5.51
N SER A 73 -40.32 1.94 5.01
CA SER A 73 -40.31 3.36 4.68
C SER A 73 -41.58 4.05 5.17
N PHE A 74 -41.44 5.28 5.67
CA PHE A 74 -42.57 6.09 6.10
C PHE A 74 -42.42 7.55 5.69
N LEU A 75 -43.54 8.25 5.61
CA LEU A 75 -43.60 9.68 5.27
C LEU A 75 -43.61 10.53 6.54
N SER A 76 -42.73 11.52 6.55
CA SER A 76 -42.76 12.60 7.52
C SER A 76 -43.98 13.52 7.27
N ASN A 77 -44.32 14.34 8.26
CA ASN A 77 -45.20 15.48 8.03
C ASN A 77 -44.44 16.69 7.49
N THR A 78 -45.15 17.78 7.24
CA THR A 78 -44.58 18.99 6.62
C THR A 78 -43.60 19.77 7.51
N ALA A 79 -43.52 19.46 8.81
CA ALA A 79 -42.55 20.07 9.72
C ALA A 79 -41.15 19.45 9.61
N PHE A 80 -41.01 18.32 8.92
CA PHE A 80 -39.75 17.61 8.74
C PHE A 80 -39.39 17.55 7.25
N SER A 81 -38.63 18.54 6.80
CA SER A 81 -38.12 18.70 5.45
C SER A 81 -36.70 18.15 5.29
N LEU A 82 -36.24 18.00 4.04
CA LEU A 82 -34.89 17.51 3.76
C LEU A 82 -33.81 18.45 4.31
N THR A 83 -34.07 19.77 4.30
CA THR A 83 -33.18 20.77 4.89
C THR A 83 -33.06 20.59 6.39
N ARG A 84 -34.19 20.32 7.07
CA ARG A 84 -34.19 20.02 8.50
C ARG A 84 -33.45 18.72 8.78
N ALA A 85 -33.74 17.66 8.03
CA ALA A 85 -33.06 16.37 8.18
C ALA A 85 -31.54 16.51 8.01
N ALA A 86 -31.08 17.26 7.00
CA ALA A 86 -29.65 17.50 6.77
C ALA A 86 -28.98 18.30 7.90
N ARG A 87 -29.70 19.22 8.54
CA ARG A 87 -29.22 19.94 9.72
C ARG A 87 -29.18 19.04 10.94
N ASP A 88 -30.27 18.33 11.22
CA ASP A 88 -30.41 17.47 12.41
C ASP A 88 -29.45 16.25 12.34
N LEU A 89 -29.01 15.86 11.13
CA LEU A 89 -28.00 14.82 10.89
C LEU A 89 -26.61 15.38 10.53
N GLY A 90 -26.38 16.70 10.69
CA GLY A 90 -25.14 17.35 10.25
C GLY A 90 -23.88 16.85 10.96
N ASP A 91 -24.01 16.42 12.22
CA ASP A 91 -22.92 15.86 13.02
C ASP A 91 -22.57 14.41 12.63
N TRP A 92 -23.35 13.81 11.73
CA TRP A 92 -23.21 12.43 11.31
C TRP A 92 -22.62 12.37 9.90
N PRO A 93 -21.29 12.30 9.77
CA PRO A 93 -20.62 12.46 8.49
C PRO A 93 -21.00 11.38 7.46
N GLN A 94 -21.56 10.26 7.88
CA GLN A 94 -22.07 9.23 6.97
C GLN A 94 -23.30 9.67 6.16
N PHE A 95 -24.06 10.67 6.61
CA PHE A 95 -25.18 11.22 5.85
C PHE A 95 -24.70 12.26 4.87
N GLN A 96 -24.68 11.89 3.59
CA GLN A 96 -24.22 12.76 2.51
C GLN A 96 -25.36 13.10 1.57
N ARG A 97 -25.40 14.37 1.13
CA ARG A 97 -26.38 14.83 0.15
C ARG A 97 -25.92 14.40 -1.24
N VAL A 98 -26.36 13.21 -1.64
CA VAL A 98 -25.94 12.54 -2.87
C VAL A 98 -26.69 13.04 -4.11
N HIS A 99 -27.87 13.61 -3.90
CA HIS A 99 -28.71 14.26 -4.92
C HIS A 99 -29.42 15.47 -4.29
N GLU A 100 -29.95 16.40 -5.09
CA GLU A 100 -30.65 17.58 -4.56
C GLU A 100 -31.85 17.20 -3.67
N ALA A 101 -32.53 16.11 -4.03
CA ALA A 101 -33.69 15.58 -3.32
C ALA A 101 -33.37 14.42 -2.36
N CYS A 102 -32.10 14.03 -2.16
CA CYS A 102 -31.76 12.84 -1.38
C CYS A 102 -30.57 13.05 -0.43
N LEU A 103 -30.75 12.59 0.80
CA LEU A 103 -29.70 12.42 1.82
C LEU A 103 -29.53 10.92 2.08
N ALA A 104 -28.38 10.36 1.72
CA ALA A 104 -28.13 8.92 1.86
C ALA A 104 -27.12 8.66 2.97
N ASN A 105 -27.34 7.58 3.72
CA ASN A 105 -26.37 7.08 4.68
C ASN A 105 -25.36 6.18 3.95
N LEU A 106 -24.14 6.69 3.77
CA LEU A 106 -23.09 6.00 3.03
C LEU A 106 -22.55 4.74 3.73
N HIS A 107 -22.90 4.50 5.00
CA HIS A 107 -22.59 3.22 5.65
C HIS A 107 -23.42 2.04 5.12
N HIS A 108 -24.55 2.33 4.47
CA HIS A 108 -25.46 1.33 3.93
C HIS A 108 -25.34 1.14 2.42
N VAL A 109 -24.31 1.69 1.78
CA VAL A 109 -24.08 1.44 0.34
C VAL A 109 -23.60 0.01 0.13
N GLU A 110 -24.35 -0.77 -0.63
CA GLU A 110 -24.06 -2.15 -1.01
C GLU A 110 -23.46 -2.28 -2.42
N ALA A 111 -23.73 -1.30 -3.28
CA ALA A 111 -23.18 -1.24 -4.63
C ALA A 111 -23.02 0.20 -5.11
N VAL A 112 -22.05 0.42 -6.02
CA VAL A 112 -22.00 1.64 -6.83
C VAL A 112 -21.86 1.29 -8.30
N GLY A 113 -22.50 2.04 -9.19
CA GLY A 113 -22.50 1.73 -10.62
C GLY A 113 -22.63 2.97 -11.48
N SER A 114 -22.35 2.82 -12.78
CA SER A 114 -22.85 3.78 -13.77
C SER A 114 -24.37 3.74 -13.77
N HIS A 115 -25.00 4.90 -13.84
CA HIS A 115 -26.45 4.96 -13.95
C HIS A 115 -26.89 4.29 -15.26
N PRO A 116 -27.92 3.41 -15.25
CA PRO A 116 -28.28 2.59 -16.41
C PRO A 116 -28.79 3.42 -17.60
N LEU A 117 -29.35 4.61 -17.33
CA LEU A 117 -29.98 5.47 -18.34
C LEU A 117 -29.29 6.83 -18.53
N GLN A 118 -28.40 7.22 -17.61
CA GLN A 118 -27.80 8.56 -17.59
C GLN A 118 -26.28 8.38 -17.65
N VAL A 119 -25.73 8.49 -18.86
CA VAL A 119 -24.35 8.09 -19.18
C VAL A 119 -23.28 8.78 -18.31
N ARG A 120 -23.59 9.96 -17.75
CA ARG A 120 -22.68 10.75 -16.91
C ARG A 120 -22.88 10.53 -15.40
N ASP A 121 -24.03 10.00 -15.01
CA ASP A 121 -24.38 9.88 -13.61
C ASP A 121 -24.08 8.47 -13.09
N TYR A 122 -24.09 8.35 -11.77
CA TYR A 122 -23.84 7.12 -11.05
C TYR A 122 -25.09 6.70 -10.28
N GLN A 123 -25.08 5.48 -9.77
CA GLN A 123 -26.13 4.94 -8.92
C GLN A 123 -25.49 4.30 -7.69
N LEU A 124 -26.03 4.58 -6.51
CA LEU A 124 -25.75 3.83 -5.29
C LEU A 124 -26.91 2.87 -5.04
N ARG A 125 -26.61 1.59 -4.80
CA ARG A 125 -27.58 0.67 -4.21
C ARG A 125 -27.37 0.64 -2.71
N LEU A 126 -28.43 0.86 -1.94
CA LEU A 126 -28.42 0.89 -0.49
C LEU A 126 -28.99 -0.42 0.08
N ALA A 127 -28.63 -0.72 1.32
CA ALA A 127 -29.24 -1.78 2.12
C ALA A 127 -30.76 -1.55 2.19
N GLY A 128 -31.53 -2.60 1.91
CA GLY A 128 -32.99 -2.51 1.71
C GLY A 128 -33.41 -2.42 0.24
N GLY A 129 -32.46 -2.43 -0.71
CA GLY A 129 -32.71 -2.55 -2.15
C GLY A 129 -32.98 -1.24 -2.89
N GLN A 130 -32.94 -0.10 -2.20
CA GLN A 130 -33.16 1.21 -2.82
C GLN A 130 -31.96 1.60 -3.68
N ALA A 131 -32.24 2.24 -4.81
CA ALA A 131 -31.22 2.77 -5.70
C ALA A 131 -31.35 4.30 -5.81
N VAL A 132 -30.24 5.00 -5.64
CA VAL A 132 -30.21 6.47 -5.63
C VAL A 132 -29.24 6.97 -6.69
N THR A 133 -29.69 7.89 -7.51
CA THR A 133 -28.86 8.54 -8.52
C THR A 133 -27.88 9.52 -7.86
N VAL A 134 -26.64 9.51 -8.33
CA VAL A 134 -25.59 10.44 -7.93
C VAL A 134 -25.12 11.18 -9.17
N PRO A 135 -25.42 12.48 -9.28
CA PRO A 135 -24.94 13.28 -10.40
C PRO A 135 -23.42 13.28 -10.48
N GLU A 136 -22.86 13.40 -11.68
CA GLU A 136 -21.40 13.48 -11.91
C GLU A 136 -20.74 14.53 -10.99
N THR A 137 -21.41 15.67 -10.79
CA THR A 137 -20.95 16.78 -9.94
C THR A 137 -20.81 16.43 -8.46
N ARG A 138 -21.52 15.39 -7.99
CA ARG A 138 -21.50 14.89 -6.60
C ARG A 138 -20.60 13.68 -6.45
N ALA A 139 -20.13 13.07 -7.53
CA ALA A 139 -19.28 11.89 -7.49
C ALA A 139 -17.97 12.09 -6.70
N PRO A 140 -17.25 13.24 -6.80
CA PRO A 140 -16.02 13.46 -6.03
C PRO A 140 -16.21 13.37 -4.51
N LEU A 141 -17.39 13.76 -4.00
CA LEU A 141 -17.73 13.67 -2.57
C LEU A 141 -17.80 12.20 -2.12
N ILE A 142 -18.53 11.39 -2.88
CA ILE A 142 -18.69 9.96 -2.60
C ILE A 142 -17.36 9.23 -2.80
N MET A 143 -16.61 9.63 -3.82
CA MET A 143 -15.28 9.12 -4.07
C MET A 143 -14.35 9.39 -2.89
N ARG A 144 -14.30 10.63 -2.41
CA ARG A 144 -13.50 11.02 -1.24
C ARG A 144 -13.92 10.28 0.02
N TRP A 145 -15.22 10.09 0.25
CA TRP A 145 -15.74 9.38 1.41
C TRP A 145 -15.20 7.94 1.51
N PHE A 146 -15.21 7.23 0.38
CA PHE A 146 -14.83 5.84 0.32
C PHE A 146 -13.36 5.61 -0.05
N GLY A 147 -12.59 6.68 -0.38
CA GLY A 147 -11.19 6.58 -0.82
C GLY A 147 -11.06 5.99 -2.23
N LEU A 148 -11.90 6.46 -3.14
CA LEU A 148 -12.16 5.89 -4.46
C LEU A 148 -11.70 6.84 -5.58
N ASP A 149 -11.27 6.30 -6.72
CA ASP A 149 -10.86 7.07 -7.92
C ASP A 149 -11.95 7.11 -9.03
N SER A 150 -13.05 6.35 -8.88
CA SER A 150 -14.12 6.08 -9.87
C SER A 150 -15.34 5.33 -9.28
N LEU A 151 -16.59 5.73 -9.52
CA LEU A 151 -17.77 4.99 -9.02
C LEU A 151 -18.30 3.91 -10.00
N ARG A 152 -17.47 3.44 -10.94
CA ARG A 152 -17.91 2.57 -12.04
C ARG A 152 -17.92 1.08 -11.64
N LYS A 153 -19.12 0.51 -11.55
CA LYS A 153 -19.47 -0.93 -11.43
C LYS A 153 -18.75 -1.66 -10.28
N VAL A 154 -19.32 -1.58 -9.09
CA VAL A 154 -18.79 -2.19 -7.86
C VAL A 154 -19.91 -2.98 -7.20
N GLU A 155 -19.88 -4.31 -7.37
CA GLU A 155 -20.79 -5.24 -6.71
C GLU A 155 -20.10 -6.56 -6.34
N PRO A 156 -20.24 -7.05 -5.08
CA PRO A 156 -20.74 -6.35 -3.89
C PRO A 156 -19.68 -5.40 -3.27
N PHE A 157 -20.14 -4.30 -2.67
CA PHE A 157 -19.29 -3.36 -1.94
C PHE A 157 -19.08 -3.83 -0.49
N HIS A 158 -17.85 -4.23 -0.11
CA HIS A 158 -17.54 -4.63 1.27
C HIS A 158 -16.40 -3.78 1.87
N ARG A 159 -16.70 -3.04 2.95
CA ARG A 159 -15.81 -2.06 3.61
C ARG A 159 -14.45 -2.63 4.07
N LYS A 160 -14.38 -3.92 4.45
CA LYS A 160 -13.11 -4.60 4.83
C LYS A 160 -12.20 -5.00 3.65
N TRP A 161 -12.72 -5.09 2.43
CA TRP A 161 -11.99 -5.57 1.24
C TRP A 161 -11.94 -4.50 0.13
N GLY A 162 -12.54 -3.34 0.39
CA GLY A 162 -13.15 -2.46 -0.61
C GLY A 162 -12.24 -1.53 -1.39
N ALA A 163 -10.91 -1.59 -1.27
CA ALA A 163 -10.01 -0.80 -2.13
C ALA A 163 -9.58 -1.58 -3.38
N ALA A 164 -9.32 -2.88 -3.25
CA ALA A 164 -8.77 -3.71 -4.33
C ALA A 164 -9.81 -4.13 -5.36
N TYR A 165 -10.94 -4.66 -4.87
CA TYR A 165 -12.11 -5.01 -5.67
C TYR A 165 -12.69 -3.81 -6.42
N TYR A 166 -12.32 -2.64 -5.97
CA TYR A 166 -12.90 -1.38 -6.34
C TYR A 166 -11.99 -0.61 -7.32
N LEU A 167 -10.72 -0.35 -6.96
CA LEU A 167 -9.77 0.36 -7.83
C LEU A 167 -9.38 -0.47 -9.05
N GLU A 168 -9.41 -1.80 -8.90
CA GLU A 168 -9.12 -2.73 -10.01
C GLU A 168 -10.39 -3.39 -10.56
N ASN A 169 -11.58 -2.99 -10.08
CA ASN A 169 -12.88 -3.52 -10.49
C ASN A 169 -12.90 -5.07 -10.52
N LEU A 170 -12.40 -5.72 -9.45
CA LEU A 170 -12.36 -7.17 -9.35
C LEU A 170 -13.77 -7.71 -9.12
N ARG A 171 -14.20 -8.65 -9.94
CA ARG A 171 -15.54 -9.23 -9.87
C ARG A 171 -15.55 -10.72 -10.24
N PRO A 172 -16.54 -11.49 -9.77
CA PRO A 172 -16.74 -12.83 -10.27
C PRO A 172 -17.26 -12.78 -11.71
N PHE A 173 -16.91 -13.80 -12.49
CA PHE A 173 -17.44 -14.02 -13.83
C PHE A 173 -18.19 -15.35 -13.88
N PRO A 174 -19.31 -15.44 -14.63
CA PRO A 174 -20.08 -16.67 -14.76
C PRO A 174 -19.31 -17.77 -15.50
N LYS A 175 -18.34 -17.38 -16.33
CA LYS A 175 -17.49 -18.24 -17.13
C LYS A 175 -16.03 -17.89 -16.84
N PRO A 176 -15.12 -18.86 -16.68
CA PRO A 176 -13.70 -18.57 -16.49
C PRO A 176 -13.16 -17.69 -17.62
N LEU A 177 -12.45 -16.60 -17.28
CA LEU A 177 -11.95 -15.62 -18.26
C LEU A 177 -11.13 -16.26 -19.38
N ARG A 178 -10.35 -17.30 -19.05
CA ARG A 178 -9.56 -18.07 -20.02
C ARG A 178 -10.38 -18.75 -21.12
N LEU A 179 -11.66 -19.02 -20.86
CA LEU A 179 -12.60 -19.70 -21.75
C LEU A 179 -13.49 -18.71 -22.50
N MET A 180 -13.40 -17.42 -22.19
CA MET A 180 -14.22 -16.41 -22.86
C MET A 180 -13.78 -16.20 -24.32
N THR A 181 -14.76 -15.94 -25.19
CA THR A 181 -14.55 -15.49 -26.57
C THR A 181 -14.13 -14.02 -26.61
N SER A 182 -13.77 -13.51 -27.78
CA SER A 182 -13.44 -12.09 -27.94
C SER A 182 -14.63 -11.20 -27.56
N GLU A 183 -15.83 -11.56 -28.01
CA GLU A 183 -17.08 -10.83 -27.76
C GLU A 183 -17.43 -10.78 -26.27
N GLU A 184 -17.33 -11.91 -25.57
CA GLU A 184 -17.56 -11.98 -24.12
C GLU A 184 -16.54 -11.09 -23.36
N LEU A 185 -15.28 -11.10 -23.78
CA LEU A 185 -14.24 -10.25 -23.17
C LEU A 185 -14.53 -8.75 -23.40
N HIS A 186 -14.88 -8.36 -24.62
CA HIS A 186 -15.23 -6.97 -24.95
C HIS A 186 -16.48 -6.50 -24.19
N GLN A 187 -17.50 -7.36 -24.04
CA GLN A 187 -18.67 -7.06 -23.23
C GLN A 187 -18.31 -6.72 -21.77
N HIS A 188 -17.29 -7.38 -21.23
CA HIS A 188 -16.88 -7.19 -19.84
C HIS A 188 -15.87 -6.07 -19.63
N PHE A 189 -14.93 -5.86 -20.54
CA PHE A 189 -13.76 -5.01 -20.30
C PHE A 189 -13.65 -3.80 -21.24
N ASP A 190 -14.61 -3.57 -22.13
CA ASP A 190 -14.64 -2.33 -22.89
C ASP A 190 -15.05 -1.15 -22.04
N HIS A 191 -14.34 -0.05 -22.23
CA HIS A 191 -14.68 1.21 -21.61
C HIS A 191 -16.00 1.75 -22.21
N PRO A 192 -17.05 1.98 -21.38
CA PRO A 192 -18.39 2.32 -21.90
C PRO A 192 -18.44 3.56 -22.80
N ARG A 193 -17.52 4.53 -22.59
CA ARG A 193 -17.47 5.78 -23.37
C ARG A 193 -16.64 5.68 -24.65
N THR A 194 -15.62 4.83 -24.67
CA THR A 194 -14.62 4.85 -25.76
C THR A 194 -14.58 3.54 -26.54
N GLY A 195 -15.27 2.49 -26.08
CA GLY A 195 -15.20 1.15 -26.66
C GLY A 195 -13.80 0.53 -26.60
N ARG A 196 -12.87 1.12 -25.83
CA ARG A 196 -11.50 0.62 -25.74
C ARG A 196 -11.40 -0.44 -24.65
N PHE A 197 -10.80 -1.57 -24.99
CA PHE A 197 -10.52 -2.66 -24.06
C PHE A 197 -9.60 -2.22 -22.92
N GLN A 198 -10.01 -2.47 -21.68
CA GLN A 198 -9.29 -2.10 -20.47
C GLN A 198 -8.32 -3.21 -20.04
N VAL A 199 -7.10 -3.19 -20.61
CA VAL A 199 -6.06 -4.21 -20.38
C VAL A 199 -5.70 -4.37 -18.89
N GLN A 200 -5.58 -3.25 -18.15
CA GLN A 200 -5.26 -3.30 -16.71
C GLN A 200 -6.35 -4.01 -15.91
N GLU A 201 -7.62 -3.64 -16.15
CA GLU A 201 -8.77 -4.23 -15.47
C GLU A 201 -8.89 -5.73 -15.77
N PHE A 202 -8.71 -6.11 -17.04
CA PHE A 202 -8.67 -7.52 -17.45
C PHE A 202 -7.58 -8.29 -16.72
N MET A 203 -6.35 -7.76 -16.68
CA MET A 203 -5.23 -8.45 -16.02
C MET A 203 -5.45 -8.60 -14.53
N ALA A 204 -5.95 -7.56 -13.86
CA ALA A 204 -6.25 -7.63 -12.43
C ALA A 204 -7.31 -8.69 -12.12
N ASN A 205 -8.39 -8.72 -12.93
CA ASN A 205 -9.44 -9.73 -12.82
C ASN A 205 -8.94 -11.14 -13.14
N PHE A 206 -8.05 -11.30 -14.11
CA PHE A 206 -7.46 -12.60 -14.45
C PHE A 206 -6.58 -13.14 -13.33
N ILE A 207 -5.70 -12.30 -12.77
CA ILE A 207 -4.87 -12.66 -11.61
C ILE A 207 -5.76 -13.07 -10.43
N TRP A 208 -6.80 -12.27 -10.16
CA TRP A 208 -7.73 -12.51 -9.07
C TRP A 208 -8.56 -13.79 -9.24
N GLU A 209 -9.12 -14.03 -10.43
CA GLU A 209 -9.84 -15.27 -10.74
C GLU A 209 -8.93 -16.48 -10.56
N TYR A 210 -7.68 -16.40 -11.07
CA TYR A 210 -6.73 -17.49 -10.93
C TYR A 210 -6.44 -17.81 -9.46
N TYR A 211 -6.17 -16.79 -8.64
CA TYR A 211 -5.98 -16.94 -7.20
C TYR A 211 -7.19 -17.62 -6.53
N GLN A 212 -8.41 -17.18 -6.85
CA GLN A 212 -9.63 -17.75 -6.29
C GLN A 212 -9.84 -19.21 -6.69
N LEU A 213 -9.55 -19.56 -7.94
CA LEU A 213 -9.61 -20.95 -8.40
C LEU A 213 -8.55 -21.81 -7.70
N MET A 214 -7.34 -21.30 -7.49
CA MET A 214 -6.31 -21.99 -6.71
C MET A 214 -6.75 -22.25 -5.28
N LYS A 215 -7.31 -21.24 -4.59
CA LYS A 215 -7.81 -21.39 -3.22
C LYS A 215 -8.94 -22.40 -3.08
N ARG A 216 -9.71 -22.62 -4.14
CA ARG A 216 -10.77 -23.63 -4.21
C ARG A 216 -10.27 -25.01 -4.65
N GLY A 217 -8.98 -25.17 -4.94
CA GLY A 217 -8.42 -26.42 -5.49
C GLY A 217 -8.85 -26.72 -6.93
N LEU A 218 -9.43 -25.74 -7.64
CA LEU A 218 -9.90 -25.89 -9.02
C LEU A 218 -8.82 -25.58 -10.05
N ARG A 219 -7.66 -25.09 -9.59
CA ARG A 219 -6.48 -24.77 -10.39
C ARG A 219 -5.22 -25.13 -9.60
N PRO A 220 -4.20 -25.72 -10.23
CA PRO A 220 -2.91 -25.89 -9.58
C PRO A 220 -2.19 -24.53 -9.42
N PRO A 221 -1.21 -24.45 -8.51
CA PRO A 221 -0.24 -23.36 -8.50
C PRO A 221 0.52 -23.24 -9.82
N VAL A 222 1.19 -22.11 -10.03
CA VAL A 222 1.84 -21.80 -11.31
C VAL A 222 3.13 -22.58 -11.51
N GLN A 223 3.87 -22.85 -10.41
CA GLN A 223 5.10 -23.65 -10.39
C GLN A 223 6.14 -23.18 -11.42
N GLY A 224 6.58 -21.92 -11.28
CA GLY A 224 7.56 -21.32 -12.19
C GLY A 224 7.80 -19.85 -11.86
N ASN A 225 8.59 -19.14 -12.66
CA ASN A 225 8.78 -17.70 -12.41
C ASN A 225 7.52 -16.91 -12.80
N ILE A 226 7.47 -15.62 -12.46
CA ILE A 226 6.32 -14.76 -12.77
C ILE A 226 6.01 -14.66 -14.28
N ARG A 227 7.00 -14.91 -15.15
CA ARG A 227 6.82 -14.96 -16.60
C ARG A 227 6.02 -16.18 -17.04
N THR A 228 6.01 -17.27 -16.27
CA THR A 228 5.10 -18.40 -16.51
C THR A 228 3.64 -17.94 -16.44
N PHE A 229 3.29 -17.04 -15.53
CA PHE A 229 1.94 -16.48 -15.45
C PHE A 229 1.56 -15.66 -16.69
N TRP A 230 2.53 -14.95 -17.27
CA TRP A 230 2.32 -14.22 -18.51
C TRP A 230 1.89 -15.14 -19.65
N TYR A 231 2.44 -16.35 -19.73
CA TYR A 231 2.02 -17.33 -20.75
C TYR A 231 0.60 -17.87 -20.54
N LEU A 232 0.00 -17.70 -19.34
CA LEU A 232 -1.41 -18.00 -19.09
C LEU A 232 -2.32 -16.86 -19.55
N ILE A 233 -1.91 -15.60 -19.34
CA ILE A 233 -2.67 -14.41 -19.73
C ILE A 233 -2.59 -14.16 -21.23
N LYS A 234 -1.39 -14.27 -21.82
CA LYS A 234 -1.08 -13.84 -23.20
C LYS A 234 -2.05 -14.41 -24.25
N PRO A 235 -2.39 -15.71 -24.26
CA PRO A 235 -3.31 -16.26 -25.26
C PRO A 235 -4.74 -15.74 -25.13
N VAL A 236 -5.16 -15.35 -23.92
CA VAL A 236 -6.51 -14.85 -23.63
C VAL A 236 -6.59 -13.37 -23.99
N LEU A 237 -5.60 -12.58 -23.59
CA LEU A 237 -5.48 -11.18 -23.97
C LEU A 237 -5.40 -11.01 -25.49
N GLY A 238 -4.67 -11.90 -26.18
CA GLY A 238 -4.53 -11.87 -27.64
C GLY A 238 -5.83 -12.12 -28.42
N ARG A 239 -6.91 -12.56 -27.76
CA ARG A 239 -8.25 -12.65 -28.37
C ARG A 239 -8.97 -11.30 -28.43
N ALA A 240 -8.63 -10.37 -27.54
CA ALA A 240 -9.32 -9.08 -27.39
C ALA A 240 -8.49 -7.89 -27.91
N VAL A 241 -7.16 -7.98 -27.91
CA VAL A 241 -6.30 -6.88 -28.36
C VAL A 241 -5.07 -7.38 -29.12
N THR A 242 -4.53 -6.51 -29.98
CA THR A 242 -3.18 -6.70 -30.54
C THR A 242 -2.14 -6.69 -29.43
N LEU A 243 -1.35 -7.76 -29.32
CA LEU A 243 -0.39 -7.93 -28.24
C LEU A 243 0.82 -6.99 -28.40
N GLN A 244 1.07 -6.18 -27.37
CA GLN A 244 2.30 -5.40 -27.19
C GLN A 244 3.10 -6.07 -26.07
N GLY A 245 3.89 -7.10 -26.42
CA GLY A 245 4.44 -8.08 -25.48
C GLY A 245 5.09 -7.48 -24.22
N GLU A 246 6.08 -6.62 -24.38
CA GLU A 246 6.81 -5.98 -23.27
C GLU A 246 5.91 -5.07 -22.43
N LYS A 247 5.15 -4.20 -23.10
CA LYS A 247 4.25 -3.26 -22.42
C LYS A 247 3.17 -3.99 -21.62
N HIS A 248 2.54 -5.00 -22.20
CA HIS A 248 1.50 -5.78 -21.54
C HIS A 248 2.09 -6.62 -20.40
N TYR A 249 3.28 -7.19 -20.58
CA TYR A 249 3.99 -7.87 -19.50
C TYR A 249 4.29 -6.92 -18.33
N ALA A 250 4.76 -5.70 -18.60
CA ALA A 250 4.99 -4.68 -17.57
C ALA A 250 3.70 -4.28 -16.84
N ILE A 251 2.57 -4.17 -17.56
CA ILE A 251 1.25 -3.94 -16.94
C ILE A 251 0.90 -5.11 -16.00
N MET A 252 1.11 -6.36 -16.41
CA MET A 252 0.87 -7.53 -15.56
C MET A 252 1.71 -7.49 -14.27
N LEU A 253 3.01 -7.20 -14.38
CA LEU A 253 3.89 -7.05 -13.22
C LEU A 253 3.40 -5.95 -12.27
N GLY A 254 3.01 -4.80 -12.83
CA GLY A 254 2.40 -3.71 -12.08
C GLY A 254 1.11 -4.13 -11.36
N MET A 255 0.25 -4.94 -12.00
CA MET A 255 -0.98 -5.45 -11.38
C MET A 255 -0.66 -6.36 -10.21
N PHE A 256 0.25 -7.32 -10.37
CA PHE A 256 0.71 -8.17 -9.26
C PHE A 256 1.22 -7.33 -8.10
N GLN A 257 2.09 -6.35 -8.38
CA GLN A 257 2.62 -5.48 -7.34
C GLN A 257 1.50 -4.70 -6.64
N ARG A 258 0.50 -4.14 -7.35
CA ARG A 258 -0.63 -3.45 -6.73
C ARG A 258 -1.47 -4.40 -5.85
N LEU A 259 -1.80 -5.59 -6.35
CA LEU A 259 -2.61 -6.59 -5.64
C LEU A 259 -1.90 -7.13 -4.38
N VAL A 260 -0.59 -7.29 -4.42
CA VAL A 260 0.22 -7.76 -3.28
C VAL A 260 0.54 -6.63 -2.31
N THR A 261 0.95 -5.46 -2.81
CA THR A 261 1.48 -4.38 -1.96
C THR A 261 0.41 -3.41 -1.46
N ARG A 262 -0.32 -2.79 -2.38
CA ARG A 262 -1.35 -1.81 -2.03
C ARG A 262 -2.56 -2.48 -1.38
N TYR A 263 -2.98 -3.61 -1.93
CA TYR A 263 -4.23 -4.24 -1.54
C TYR A 263 -4.10 -5.43 -0.59
N LYS A 264 -2.89 -6.03 -0.50
CA LYS A 264 -2.63 -7.18 0.37
C LYS A 264 -3.63 -8.33 0.17
N LEU A 265 -4.07 -8.54 -1.07
CA LEU A 265 -5.04 -9.58 -1.39
C LEU A 265 -4.45 -10.98 -1.27
N PHE A 266 -3.16 -11.10 -1.61
CA PHE A 266 -2.42 -12.34 -1.61
C PHE A 266 -0.91 -12.05 -1.58
N LYS A 267 -0.12 -13.11 -1.47
CA LYS A 267 1.34 -13.15 -1.50
C LYS A 267 1.83 -13.83 -2.77
N PHE A 268 3.02 -13.50 -3.25
CA PHE A 268 3.61 -14.16 -4.41
C PHE A 268 3.79 -15.67 -4.18
N ARG A 269 4.22 -16.06 -2.98
CA ARG A 269 4.38 -17.47 -2.62
C ARG A 269 3.10 -18.30 -2.68
N GLU A 270 1.94 -17.67 -2.56
CA GLU A 270 0.66 -18.39 -2.69
C GLU A 270 0.40 -18.86 -4.12
N PHE A 271 1.08 -18.29 -5.12
CA PHE A 271 1.06 -18.75 -6.51
C PHE A 271 2.13 -19.82 -6.79
N ASP A 272 2.99 -20.12 -5.83
CA ASP A 272 4.18 -20.96 -5.99
C ASP A 272 5.12 -20.44 -7.09
N PHE A 273 5.39 -19.13 -7.04
CA PHE A 273 6.37 -18.52 -7.94
C PHE A 273 7.80 -18.87 -7.50
N SER A 274 8.69 -19.11 -8.45
CA SER A 274 10.11 -19.29 -8.13
C SER A 274 10.81 -17.95 -7.91
N ASP A 275 11.55 -17.84 -6.80
CA ASP A 275 12.39 -16.69 -6.51
C ASP A 275 13.75 -16.84 -7.20
N GLN A 276 13.95 -16.09 -8.29
CA GLN A 276 15.23 -16.08 -9.00
C GLN A 276 16.37 -15.43 -8.17
N GLY A 277 16.02 -14.68 -7.13
CA GLY A 277 16.95 -14.08 -6.18
C GLY A 277 17.38 -15.01 -5.05
N GLU A 278 16.82 -16.22 -4.94
CA GLU A 278 17.09 -17.15 -3.83
C GLU A 278 18.59 -17.46 -3.67
N GLN A 279 19.32 -17.57 -4.78
CA GLN A 279 20.76 -17.79 -4.79
C GLN A 279 21.60 -16.61 -4.24
N PHE A 280 20.98 -15.43 -4.07
CA PHE A 280 21.64 -14.20 -3.63
C PHE A 280 21.16 -13.72 -2.26
N TYR A 281 20.53 -14.57 -1.45
CA TYR A 281 20.40 -14.32 -0.02
C TYR A 281 20.66 -15.59 0.79
N ASN A 282 21.04 -15.40 2.05
CA ASN A 282 21.14 -16.48 3.00
C ASN A 282 20.88 -15.94 4.41
N PRO A 283 19.86 -16.43 5.14
CA PRO A 283 19.66 -16.06 6.54
C PRO A 283 20.83 -16.47 7.43
N GLY A 284 21.15 -15.66 8.43
CA GLY A 284 22.22 -15.93 9.39
C GLY A 284 21.87 -17.03 10.38
N ASP A 285 22.89 -17.70 10.93
CA ASP A 285 22.77 -18.77 11.92
C ASP A 285 23.03 -18.30 13.36
N ARG A 286 23.93 -17.31 13.55
CA ARG A 286 24.29 -16.75 14.86
C ARG A 286 23.63 -15.41 15.15
N GLN A 287 23.53 -14.55 14.15
CA GLN A 287 23.03 -13.18 14.26
C GLN A 287 22.05 -12.86 13.13
N PRO A 288 20.97 -13.66 12.94
CA PRO A 288 20.06 -13.49 11.82
C PRO A 288 19.42 -12.10 11.76
N GLN A 289 19.23 -11.44 12.91
CA GLN A 289 18.64 -10.10 13.00
C GLN A 289 19.53 -8.99 12.42
N ILE A 290 20.82 -9.25 12.19
CA ILE A 290 21.72 -8.32 11.50
C ILE A 290 21.74 -8.73 10.04
N VAL A 291 21.31 -7.81 9.16
CA VAL A 291 21.22 -8.03 7.72
C VAL A 291 22.28 -7.20 7.02
N LEU A 292 23.20 -7.85 6.31
CA LEU A 292 24.15 -7.21 5.40
C LEU A 292 23.60 -7.26 3.97
N LEU A 293 23.28 -6.09 3.44
CA LEU A 293 22.70 -5.87 2.12
C LEU A 293 23.77 -5.38 1.15
N SER A 294 23.78 -5.92 -0.07
CA SER A 294 24.49 -5.34 -1.21
C SER A 294 23.51 -4.97 -2.33
N GLU A 295 23.76 -3.85 -3.00
CA GLU A 295 23.08 -3.52 -4.25
C GLU A 295 23.41 -4.53 -5.35
N LYS A 296 24.70 -4.83 -5.56
CA LYS A 296 25.19 -5.65 -6.68
C LYS A 296 25.27 -7.12 -6.29
N THR A 297 24.79 -8.03 -7.14
CA THR A 297 24.91 -9.50 -6.94
C THR A 297 26.35 -9.99 -7.09
N GLY A 298 27.18 -9.29 -7.88
CA GLY A 298 28.61 -9.59 -8.02
C GLY A 298 29.39 -9.55 -6.69
N HIS A 299 28.87 -8.83 -5.69
CA HIS A 299 29.44 -8.71 -4.36
C HIS A 299 29.11 -9.89 -3.45
N TYR A 300 28.18 -10.77 -3.84
CA TYR A 300 27.61 -11.79 -2.96
C TYR A 300 28.64 -12.72 -2.33
N ARG A 301 29.70 -13.10 -3.05
CA ARG A 301 30.79 -13.94 -2.49
C ARG A 301 31.52 -13.27 -1.32
N ARG A 302 31.67 -11.94 -1.33
CA ARG A 302 32.28 -11.19 -0.23
C ARG A 302 31.33 -11.11 0.97
N LEU A 303 30.04 -10.95 0.72
CA LEU A 303 29.01 -11.02 1.75
C LEU A 303 29.01 -12.40 2.43
N GLN A 304 29.15 -13.48 1.66
CA GLN A 304 29.26 -14.84 2.19
C GLN A 304 30.48 -15.05 3.10
N ALA A 305 31.61 -14.40 2.80
CA ALA A 305 32.79 -14.47 3.66
C ALA A 305 32.49 -13.85 5.05
N LEU A 306 31.86 -12.67 5.08
CA LEU A 306 31.44 -12.04 6.33
C LEU A 306 30.31 -12.81 7.03
N GLN A 307 29.38 -13.40 6.28
CA GLN A 307 28.37 -14.28 6.86
C GLN A 307 29.01 -15.47 7.56
N LYS A 308 29.96 -16.16 6.93
CA LYS A 308 30.64 -17.31 7.54
C LYS A 308 31.33 -16.91 8.84
N GLU A 309 31.92 -15.73 8.85
CA GLU A 309 32.67 -15.21 9.99
C GLU A 309 31.77 -14.69 11.12
N PHE A 310 30.69 -13.96 10.83
CA PHE A 310 29.86 -13.28 11.84
C PHE A 310 28.50 -13.93 12.07
N GLY A 311 28.07 -14.83 11.18
CA GLY A 311 26.78 -15.54 11.23
C GLY A 311 25.58 -14.64 10.98
N VAL A 312 25.77 -13.54 10.23
CA VAL A 312 24.72 -12.56 9.88
C VAL A 312 23.88 -13.02 8.69
N SER A 313 22.69 -12.43 8.52
CA SER A 313 21.90 -12.60 7.31
C SER A 313 22.47 -11.75 6.18
N ILE A 314 22.49 -12.27 4.95
CA ILE A 314 22.98 -11.54 3.78
C ILE A 314 21.96 -11.53 2.66
N ILE A 315 21.99 -10.48 1.84
CA ILE A 315 21.21 -10.38 0.60
C ILE A 315 21.90 -9.46 -0.42
N GLY A 316 21.96 -9.88 -1.68
CA GLY A 316 22.37 -9.09 -2.84
C GLY A 316 21.17 -8.85 -3.77
N LEU A 317 20.87 -7.60 -4.10
CA LEU A 317 19.63 -7.23 -4.78
C LEU A 317 19.69 -7.31 -6.31
N GLY A 318 20.84 -7.02 -6.91
CA GLY A 318 20.98 -6.86 -8.36
C GLY A 318 20.43 -5.54 -8.89
N GLY A 319 20.48 -4.47 -8.08
CA GLY A 319 19.87 -3.17 -8.39
C GLY A 319 18.57 -2.94 -7.61
N MET A 320 17.50 -2.52 -8.29
CA MET A 320 16.21 -2.25 -7.67
C MET A 320 15.60 -3.53 -7.06
N PRO A 321 15.23 -3.55 -5.76
CA PRO A 321 14.76 -4.76 -5.11
C PRO A 321 13.42 -5.25 -5.68
N SER A 322 13.36 -6.54 -5.99
CA SER A 322 12.12 -7.23 -6.35
C SER A 322 11.25 -7.45 -5.11
N ILE A 323 9.98 -7.04 -5.16
CA ILE A 323 9.03 -7.30 -4.07
C ILE A 323 8.82 -8.80 -3.82
N LEU A 324 8.96 -9.64 -4.87
CA LEU A 324 8.88 -11.09 -4.75
C LEU A 324 10.06 -11.60 -3.93
N THR A 325 11.29 -11.25 -4.31
CA THR A 325 12.50 -11.67 -3.57
C THR A 325 12.49 -11.12 -2.13
N SER A 326 12.05 -9.89 -1.92
CA SER A 326 11.90 -9.31 -0.58
C SER A 326 10.85 -10.04 0.26
N GLU A 327 9.78 -10.59 -0.35
CA GLU A 327 8.80 -11.44 0.34
C GLU A 327 9.43 -12.75 0.84
N TYR A 328 10.17 -13.44 -0.04
CA TYR A 328 10.80 -14.72 0.27
C TYR A 328 11.91 -14.55 1.30
N PHE A 329 12.77 -13.55 1.10
CA PHE A 329 13.81 -13.20 2.06
C PHE A 329 13.23 -12.84 3.45
N ALA A 330 12.17 -12.03 3.51
CA ALA A 330 11.56 -11.65 4.78
C ALA A 330 10.98 -12.87 5.53
N ASP A 331 10.39 -13.83 4.81
CA ASP A 331 9.90 -15.07 5.41
C ASP A 331 11.05 -15.94 5.93
N ALA A 332 12.09 -16.15 5.11
CA ALA A 332 13.28 -16.91 5.47
C ALA A 332 14.03 -16.30 6.67
N LEU A 333 14.19 -14.98 6.69
CA LEU A 333 14.74 -14.23 7.81
C LEU A 333 13.88 -14.40 9.07
N GLY A 334 12.56 -14.29 8.94
CA GLY A 334 11.63 -14.51 10.05
C GLY A 334 11.72 -15.93 10.63
N GLN A 335 11.89 -16.95 9.77
CA GLN A 335 12.12 -18.32 10.21
C GLN A 335 13.45 -18.46 10.96
N ALA A 336 14.54 -17.90 10.43
CA ALA A 336 15.86 -17.93 11.08
C ALA A 336 15.83 -17.26 12.47
N ILE A 337 15.18 -16.11 12.61
CA ILE A 337 15.03 -15.42 13.90
C ILE A 337 14.21 -16.26 14.89
N ARG A 338 13.14 -16.93 14.45
CA ARG A 338 12.33 -17.80 15.32
C ARG A 338 13.10 -19.04 15.79
N ASN A 339 13.98 -19.58 14.94
CA ASN A 339 14.78 -20.77 15.25
C ASN A 339 16.06 -20.43 16.03
N ALA A 340 16.44 -19.16 16.09
CA ALA A 340 17.60 -18.71 16.84
C ALA A 340 17.38 -18.84 18.37
N PRO A 341 18.48 -18.89 19.17
CA PRO A 341 18.41 -18.90 20.62
C PRO A 341 17.56 -17.75 21.19
N ASP A 342 16.94 -17.93 22.37
CA ASP A 342 15.91 -17.02 22.92
C ASP A 342 16.31 -15.54 22.95
N ARG A 343 17.59 -15.22 23.13
CA ARG A 343 18.11 -13.85 23.10
C ARG A 343 17.89 -13.11 21.76
N HIS A 344 17.61 -13.83 20.67
CA HIS A 344 17.39 -13.26 19.34
C HIS A 344 15.93 -13.15 18.95
N LYS A 345 15.01 -13.91 19.59
CA LYS A 345 13.59 -13.97 19.20
C LYS A 345 12.86 -12.63 19.36
N SER A 346 13.31 -11.79 20.28
CA SER A 346 12.82 -10.42 20.50
C SER A 346 13.77 -9.35 19.97
N ALA A 347 14.86 -9.74 19.30
CA ALA A 347 15.86 -8.81 18.83
C ALA A 347 15.32 -7.97 17.67
N LYS A 348 15.62 -6.67 17.71
CA LYS A 348 15.27 -5.76 16.63
C LYS A 348 16.16 -6.03 15.43
N ILE A 349 15.64 -5.77 14.23
CA ILE A 349 16.38 -6.01 12.99
C ILE A 349 17.27 -4.80 12.70
N HIS A 350 18.54 -5.06 12.40
CA HIS A 350 19.55 -4.08 12.04
C HIS A 350 19.94 -4.29 10.57
N LEU A 351 19.95 -3.21 9.78
CA LEU A 351 20.36 -3.26 8.39
C LEU A 351 21.70 -2.54 8.21
N ILE A 352 22.66 -3.24 7.61
CA ILE A 352 23.96 -2.73 7.21
C ILE A 352 24.02 -2.83 5.69
N SER A 353 24.28 -1.74 4.98
CA SER A 353 24.22 -1.70 3.52
C SER A 353 25.57 -1.35 2.88
N ILE A 354 25.88 -2.03 1.79
CA ILE A 354 26.88 -1.63 0.80
C ILE A 354 26.17 -1.38 -0.54
N THR A 355 25.74 -0.13 -0.73
CA THR A 355 25.16 0.37 -1.98
C THR A 355 26.06 1.48 -2.49
N ASP A 356 25.91 1.85 -3.76
CA ASP A 356 26.64 3.01 -4.27
C ASP A 356 26.19 4.27 -3.51
N TYR A 357 27.13 5.17 -3.22
CA TYR A 357 26.88 6.43 -2.52
C TYR A 357 26.45 7.46 -3.55
N ASN A 358 25.24 7.29 -4.06
CA ASN A 358 24.63 8.16 -5.06
C ASN A 358 23.09 8.14 -4.88
N PRO A 359 22.31 8.94 -5.65
CA PRO A 359 20.86 8.96 -5.53
C PRO A 359 20.21 7.59 -5.78
N SER A 360 20.72 6.80 -6.73
CA SER A 360 20.18 5.48 -7.08
C SER A 360 20.35 4.48 -5.94
N GLY A 361 21.55 4.38 -5.35
CA GLY A 361 21.82 3.51 -4.20
C GLY A 361 20.97 3.87 -2.98
N ALA A 362 20.75 5.17 -2.74
CA ALA A 362 19.83 5.65 -1.71
C ALA A 362 18.38 5.18 -1.94
N ILE A 363 17.88 5.31 -3.18
CA ILE A 363 16.53 4.87 -3.57
C ILE A 363 16.40 3.34 -3.44
N ILE A 364 17.42 2.58 -3.83
CA ILE A 364 17.46 1.12 -3.72
C ILE A 364 17.33 0.69 -2.26
N LEU A 365 18.14 1.26 -1.38
CA LEU A 365 18.10 1.00 0.06
C LEU A 365 16.73 1.35 0.65
N LYS A 366 16.20 2.54 0.35
CA LYS A 366 14.89 2.98 0.82
C LYS A 366 13.76 2.08 0.33
N SER A 367 13.82 1.65 -0.93
CA SER A 367 12.85 0.73 -1.53
C SER A 367 12.87 -0.62 -0.81
N PHE A 368 14.06 -1.17 -0.55
CA PHE A 368 14.19 -2.44 0.16
C PHE A 368 13.63 -2.36 1.59
N VAL A 369 13.97 -1.31 2.34
CA VAL A 369 13.41 -1.06 3.69
C VAL A 369 11.88 -0.96 3.65
N THR A 370 11.33 -0.26 2.66
CA THR A 370 9.87 -0.13 2.48
C THR A 370 9.23 -1.49 2.19
N GLN A 371 9.87 -2.33 1.36
CA GLN A 371 9.40 -3.68 1.06
C GLN A 371 9.45 -4.58 2.30
N LEU A 372 10.52 -4.54 3.10
CA LEU A 372 10.59 -5.28 4.38
C LEU A 372 9.47 -4.87 5.34
N ALA A 373 9.20 -3.57 5.46
CA ALA A 373 8.10 -3.06 6.27
C ALA A 373 6.73 -3.58 5.80
N HIS A 374 6.54 -3.67 4.48
CA HIS A 374 5.34 -4.28 3.89
C HIS A 374 5.21 -5.78 4.22
N GLN A 375 6.32 -6.50 4.29
CA GLN A 375 6.36 -7.91 4.67
C GLN A 375 6.26 -8.16 6.18
N GLY A 376 6.09 -7.10 6.99
CA GLY A 376 5.84 -7.21 8.43
C GLY A 376 7.07 -6.96 9.29
N ILE A 377 8.25 -6.75 8.71
CA ILE A 377 9.45 -6.29 9.41
C ILE A 377 9.33 -4.79 9.66
N LYS A 378 8.52 -4.44 10.66
CA LYS A 378 8.18 -3.05 10.99
C LYS A 378 9.24 -2.47 11.93
N ARG A 379 9.76 -1.29 11.59
CA ARG A 379 10.69 -0.47 12.39
C ARG A 379 12.03 -1.18 12.64
N LEU A 380 12.95 -1.02 11.68
CA LEU A 380 14.35 -1.39 11.86
C LEU A 380 14.95 -0.62 13.06
N ALA A 381 15.81 -1.27 13.83
CA ALA A 381 16.53 -0.61 14.94
C ALA A 381 17.60 0.35 14.43
N SER A 382 18.26 0.00 13.34
CA SER A 382 19.25 0.85 12.68
C SER A 382 19.31 0.53 11.20
N VAL A 383 19.65 1.54 10.41
CA VAL A 383 20.10 1.41 9.02
C VAL A 383 21.44 2.12 8.92
N GLN A 384 22.48 1.41 8.51
CA GLN A 384 23.85 1.93 8.43
C GLN A 384 24.39 1.71 7.02
N SER A 385 24.94 2.75 6.39
CA SER A 385 25.68 2.61 5.12
C SER A 385 27.16 2.46 5.40
N LEU A 386 27.78 1.39 4.89
CA LEU A 386 29.22 1.19 4.98
C LEU A 386 30.00 2.17 4.09
N LEU A 387 29.43 2.50 2.92
CA LEU A 387 30.01 3.45 2.00
C LEU A 387 29.54 4.87 2.35
N THR A 388 30.45 5.66 2.92
CA THR A 388 30.25 7.08 3.23
C THR A 388 31.55 7.84 2.97
N PRO A 389 31.49 9.13 2.58
CA PRO A 389 32.69 9.90 2.26
C PRO A 389 33.68 10.00 3.43
N SER A 390 33.19 9.99 4.67
CA SER A 390 34.01 10.02 5.89
C SER A 390 34.90 8.80 6.08
N ARG A 391 34.74 7.76 5.25
CA ARG A 391 35.60 6.58 5.27
C ARG A 391 36.88 6.75 4.47
N PHE A 392 37.00 7.80 3.66
CA PHE A 392 38.08 8.01 2.71
C PHE A 392 38.91 9.24 3.08
N SER A 393 40.21 9.22 2.76
CA SER A 393 41.04 10.44 2.82
C SER A 393 40.63 11.42 1.72
N ALA A 394 41.11 12.67 1.80
CA ALA A 394 40.83 13.67 0.76
C ALA A 394 41.38 13.24 -0.61
N GLU A 395 42.57 12.61 -0.63
CA GLU A 395 43.23 12.10 -1.83
C GLU A 395 42.46 10.90 -2.41
N GLU A 396 41.98 9.99 -1.55
CA GLU A 396 41.15 8.87 -1.98
C GLU A 396 39.84 9.34 -2.58
N LEU A 397 39.15 10.30 -1.94
CA LEU A 397 37.90 10.86 -2.45
C LEU A 397 38.09 11.43 -3.87
N GLN A 398 39.17 12.16 -4.13
CA GLN A 398 39.46 12.66 -5.47
C GLN A 398 39.60 11.55 -6.51
N ALA A 399 40.11 10.37 -6.12
CA ALA A 399 40.32 9.24 -7.02
C ALA A 399 39.06 8.37 -7.23
N VAL A 400 38.17 8.30 -6.24
CA VAL A 400 37.02 7.37 -6.26
C VAL A 400 35.67 8.05 -6.49
N THR A 401 35.61 9.38 -6.50
CA THR A 401 34.37 10.11 -6.76
C THR A 401 34.12 10.35 -8.23
N GLU A 402 32.85 10.27 -8.62
CA GLU A 402 32.39 10.58 -9.97
C GLU A 402 31.27 11.62 -9.96
N PRO A 403 31.21 12.52 -10.95
CA PRO A 403 30.10 13.47 -11.05
C PRO A 403 28.79 12.75 -11.35
N LEU A 404 27.74 13.13 -10.63
CA LEU A 404 26.41 12.59 -10.91
C LEU A 404 25.92 13.00 -12.30
N PRO A 405 25.11 12.16 -12.97
CA PRO A 405 24.41 12.56 -14.18
C PRO A 405 23.53 13.79 -13.89
N MET A 406 23.64 14.83 -14.73
CA MET A 406 22.85 16.07 -14.61
C MET A 406 22.20 16.48 -15.95
N LYS A 407 22.08 15.51 -16.87
CA LYS A 407 21.66 15.76 -18.26
C LYS A 407 20.16 16.02 -18.35
N THR A 408 19.34 15.23 -17.68
CA THR A 408 17.88 15.35 -17.73
C THR A 408 17.32 16.11 -16.53
N LYS A 409 16.08 16.61 -16.64
CA LYS A 409 15.35 17.20 -15.50
C LYS A 409 15.18 16.19 -14.35
N ALA A 410 14.94 14.92 -14.68
CA ALA A 410 14.80 13.85 -13.70
C ALA A 410 16.10 13.64 -12.93
N ASP A 411 17.24 13.62 -13.62
CA ASP A 411 18.55 13.46 -12.97
C ASP A 411 18.85 14.59 -11.99
N ARG A 412 18.63 15.84 -12.42
CA ARG A 412 18.82 17.02 -11.56
C ARG A 412 17.93 16.97 -10.33
N THR A 413 16.66 16.62 -10.52
CA THR A 413 15.71 16.50 -9.40
C THR A 413 16.14 15.42 -8.39
N LYS A 414 16.65 14.28 -8.87
CA LYS A 414 17.17 13.21 -8.01
C LYS A 414 18.41 13.66 -7.24
N ALA A 415 19.36 14.30 -7.93
CA ALA A 415 20.59 14.81 -7.33
C ALA A 415 20.31 15.90 -6.28
N GLU A 416 19.45 16.88 -6.59
CA GLU A 416 19.07 17.95 -5.66
C GLU A 416 18.45 17.42 -4.37
N ARG A 417 17.53 16.45 -4.48
CA ARG A 417 16.91 15.82 -3.30
C ARG A 417 17.89 15.00 -2.49
N TRP A 418 18.80 14.31 -3.16
CA TRP A 418 19.84 13.54 -2.49
C TRP A 418 20.83 14.45 -1.75
N LEU A 419 21.23 15.58 -2.34
CA LEU A 419 22.03 16.61 -1.67
C LEU A 419 21.29 17.23 -0.48
N ALA A 420 19.99 17.53 -0.63
CA ALA A 420 19.16 18.05 0.45
C ALA A 420 19.01 17.06 1.63
N ALA A 421 19.08 15.75 1.34
CA ALA A 421 19.12 14.67 2.33
C ALA A 421 20.49 14.49 3.01
N GLY A 422 21.47 15.37 2.74
CA GLY A 422 22.82 15.30 3.28
C GLY A 422 23.77 14.41 2.48
N GLY A 423 23.39 14.03 1.25
CA GLY A 423 24.25 13.29 0.33
C GLY A 423 25.35 14.18 -0.29
N GLY A 424 26.05 13.62 -1.28
CA GLY A 424 27.14 14.29 -1.98
C GLY A 424 28.47 14.24 -1.23
N VAL A 425 29.51 14.73 -1.89
CA VAL A 425 30.86 14.83 -1.30
C VAL A 425 31.22 16.30 -1.19
N ASN A 426 31.48 16.77 0.03
CA ASN A 426 31.79 18.18 0.33
C ASN A 426 30.74 19.16 -0.25
N GLY A 427 29.46 18.77 -0.22
CA GLY A 427 28.35 19.58 -0.75
C GLY A 427 28.21 19.58 -2.28
N GLN A 428 29.03 18.79 -2.99
CA GLN A 428 28.96 18.67 -4.45
C GLN A 428 28.18 17.41 -4.87
N PRO A 429 27.52 17.42 -6.04
CA PRO A 429 26.81 16.27 -6.61
C PRO A 429 27.81 15.24 -7.17
N LEU A 430 28.60 14.67 -6.28
CA LEU A 430 29.56 13.60 -6.54
C LEU A 430 29.08 12.33 -5.85
N GLY A 431 29.21 11.19 -6.53
CA GLY A 431 28.92 9.87 -5.98
C GLY A 431 30.18 9.01 -5.81
N ILE A 432 30.05 7.90 -5.08
CA ILE A 432 31.11 6.90 -4.92
C ILE A 432 30.52 5.53 -5.23
N GLU A 433 31.18 4.74 -6.08
CA GLU A 433 30.80 3.37 -6.38
C GLU A 433 31.18 2.42 -5.22
N SER A 434 30.35 1.41 -4.96
CA SER A 434 30.57 0.42 -3.89
C SER A 434 31.88 -0.36 -4.01
N GLU A 435 32.41 -0.49 -5.22
CA GLU A 435 33.71 -1.06 -5.55
C GLU A 435 34.86 -0.37 -4.81
N ALA A 436 34.76 0.95 -4.56
CA ALA A 436 35.78 1.74 -3.87
C ALA A 436 36.04 1.26 -2.43
N LEU A 437 35.09 0.54 -1.81
CA LEU A 437 35.27 -0.07 -0.51
C LEU A 437 35.37 -1.59 -0.59
N ILE A 438 34.41 -2.23 -1.27
CA ILE A 438 34.24 -3.69 -1.15
C ILE A 438 35.36 -4.51 -1.80
N LEU A 439 36.09 -3.92 -2.76
CA LEU A 439 37.24 -4.60 -3.37
C LEU A 439 38.45 -4.66 -2.43
N HIS A 440 38.51 -3.79 -1.42
CA HIS A 440 39.56 -3.75 -0.41
C HIS A 440 39.15 -4.62 0.79
N GLY A 441 39.37 -5.94 0.68
CA GLY A 441 38.83 -6.94 1.61
C GLY A 441 39.04 -6.64 3.10
N ASP A 442 40.25 -6.26 3.50
CA ASP A 442 40.58 -5.96 4.91
C ASP A 442 39.83 -4.73 5.41
N ARG A 443 39.90 -3.62 4.67
CA ARG A 443 39.18 -2.37 4.99
C ARG A 443 37.67 -2.58 5.01
N PHE A 444 37.12 -3.31 4.04
CA PHE A 444 35.70 -3.63 4.00
C PHE A 444 35.27 -4.42 5.23
N ARG A 445 36.06 -5.43 5.62
CA ARG A 445 35.82 -6.23 6.82
C ARG A 445 35.91 -5.38 8.09
N GLU A 446 36.90 -4.50 8.21
CA GLU A 446 37.04 -3.58 9.37
C GLU A 446 35.85 -2.63 9.50
N VAL A 447 35.45 -1.98 8.41
CA VAL A 447 34.29 -1.08 8.39
C VAL A 447 33.00 -1.84 8.70
N PHE A 448 32.85 -3.07 8.20
CA PHE A 448 31.75 -3.94 8.59
C PHE A 448 31.78 -4.31 10.07
N LEU A 449 32.94 -4.66 10.62
CA LEU A 449 33.11 -5.05 12.02
C LEU A 449 32.67 -3.91 12.96
N GLU A 450 33.01 -2.67 12.65
CA GLU A 450 32.54 -1.50 13.40
C GLU A 450 31.01 -1.40 13.39
N ALA A 451 30.38 -1.49 12.21
CA ALA A 451 28.92 -1.42 12.07
C ALA A 451 28.22 -2.58 12.77
N TYR A 452 28.80 -3.78 12.71
CA TYR A 452 28.35 -4.98 13.40
C TYR A 452 28.41 -4.81 14.93
N GLN A 453 29.49 -4.26 15.47
CA GLN A 453 29.61 -3.98 16.91
C GLN A 453 28.57 -2.96 17.39
N GLN A 454 28.32 -1.91 16.60
CA GLN A 454 27.27 -0.93 16.89
C GLN A 454 25.87 -1.57 16.88
N ALA A 455 25.61 -2.52 15.99
CA ALA A 455 24.36 -3.26 15.96
C ALA A 455 24.17 -4.17 17.20
N LEU A 456 25.26 -4.76 17.72
CA LEU A 456 25.20 -5.58 18.94
C LEU A 456 25.01 -4.76 20.22
N SER A 457 25.57 -3.55 20.29
CA SER A 457 25.50 -2.67 21.47
C SER A 457 25.03 -1.28 21.07
N PRO A 458 23.71 -1.09 20.84
CA PRO A 458 23.17 0.21 20.46
C PRO A 458 23.21 1.19 21.64
N SER A 459 24.38 1.78 21.91
CA SER A 459 24.48 2.99 22.72
C SER A 459 23.90 4.16 21.92
N ARG A 460 23.06 4.97 22.58
CA ARG A 460 22.35 6.13 21.99
C ARG A 460 23.34 7.20 21.51
N ILE A 461 23.88 7.10 20.30
CA ILE A 461 24.40 8.28 19.59
C ILE A 461 24.22 8.07 18.08
N ALA A 462 23.08 8.47 17.51
CA ALA A 462 23.10 8.99 16.15
C ALA A 462 23.69 10.40 16.27
N ARG A 463 24.84 10.67 15.64
CA ARG A 463 25.37 12.03 15.59
C ARG A 463 24.40 12.87 14.75
N ARG A 464 23.98 14.00 15.31
CA ARG A 464 23.11 14.97 14.63
C ARG A 464 23.92 15.56 13.47
N GLY A 465 23.56 15.24 12.22
CA GLY A 465 24.21 15.77 11.02
C GLY A 465 24.74 14.74 10.01
N ASP A 466 24.66 13.43 10.31
CA ASP A 466 25.08 12.40 9.36
C ASP A 466 24.02 12.16 8.27
N TYR A 467 24.47 11.83 7.06
CA TYR A 467 23.63 11.47 5.91
C TYR A 467 22.67 10.33 6.26
N ASP A 468 21.36 10.57 6.08
CA ASP A 468 20.33 9.55 6.22
C ASP A 468 19.79 9.15 4.83
N PRO A 469 20.18 7.97 4.30
CA PRO A 469 19.71 7.51 3.00
C PRO A 469 18.19 7.29 2.95
N LEU A 470 17.50 7.19 4.09
CA LEU A 470 16.04 7.04 4.14
C LEU A 470 15.30 8.37 4.03
N SER A 471 15.98 9.50 4.22
CA SER A 471 15.39 10.84 4.19
C SER A 471 15.10 11.36 2.78
N ILE A 472 15.66 10.74 1.72
CA ILE A 472 15.43 11.16 0.34
C ILE A 472 13.93 11.08 -0.03
N GLU A 473 13.29 12.22 -0.30
CA GLU A 473 11.88 12.23 -0.71
C GLU A 473 11.71 11.65 -2.12
N THR A 474 11.16 10.45 -2.21
CA THR A 474 10.70 9.88 -3.48
C THR A 474 9.31 10.45 -3.77
N THR A 475 9.18 11.37 -4.74
CA THR A 475 7.85 11.85 -5.20
C THR A 475 6.97 10.74 -5.76
N GLU A 476 7.50 9.53 -5.96
CA GLU A 476 6.77 8.47 -6.61
C GLU A 476 6.99 7.14 -5.89
N ASN A 477 6.21 6.90 -4.84
CA ASN A 477 6.02 5.55 -4.32
C ASN A 477 4.98 4.73 -5.12
N LEU A 478 4.42 5.25 -6.23
CA LEU A 478 3.42 4.53 -7.02
C LEU A 478 3.46 4.75 -8.55
N LEU A 479 4.26 5.69 -9.09
CA LEU A 479 4.20 6.07 -10.53
C LEU A 479 5.52 5.91 -11.32
N GLN A 480 6.69 5.82 -10.66
CA GLN A 480 8.00 5.81 -11.35
C GLN A 480 8.51 4.45 -11.85
N LEU A 481 7.68 3.40 -11.87
CA LEU A 481 7.97 2.19 -12.66
C LEU A 481 7.63 2.36 -14.15
N ARG A 482 7.34 3.59 -14.60
CA ARG A 482 7.25 3.92 -16.04
C ARG A 482 8.61 4.02 -16.73
N GLU A 483 9.72 4.15 -16.01
CA GLU A 483 11.03 4.43 -16.61
C GLU A 483 12.15 3.44 -16.25
N SER A 484 11.89 2.38 -15.47
CA SER A 484 12.83 1.23 -15.37
C SER A 484 12.67 0.31 -16.58
N GLN A 485 12.78 0.90 -17.78
CA GLN A 485 12.74 0.25 -19.10
C GLN A 485 14.11 -0.27 -19.56
N GLU A 486 15.15 -0.16 -18.72
CA GLU A 486 16.47 -0.73 -19.01
C GLU A 486 16.94 -1.49 -17.77
N LEU A 487 16.84 -2.82 -17.84
CA LEU A 487 17.42 -3.87 -16.99
C LEU A 487 16.42 -5.02 -16.79
N PHE A 488 16.14 -5.70 -17.89
CA PHE A 488 15.97 -7.15 -17.95
C PHE A 488 16.77 -7.68 -19.13
#